data_AF-A0A091D260-F1
#
_entry.id   AF-A0A091D260-F1
#
_cell.length_a   1.000
_cell.length_b   1.000
_cell.length_c   1.000
_cell.angle_alpha   90.00
_cell.angle_beta   90.00
_cell.angle_gamma   90.00
#
_symmetry.space_group_name_H-M   'P 1'
#
loop_
_entity.id
_entity.type
_entity.pdbx_description
1 polymer ?
#
loop_
_entity_poly.entity_id
_entity_poly.type
_entity_poly.pdbx_seq_one_letter_code
_entity_poly.pdbx_strand_id
1 'polypeptide(L)'
;MAGKGFAVMALAFYNYDDLPQDMDVIHLEYFEEALYSLLNYPQGITAADIINGSVANMGRILHSKDETLSSVGCQQKRIKVTKDGIEVIADVLCSPLEGPDQKSFIPVERSDTTFLFLVGQDDHNCKRPGPFSGIIDIYGVGGGLLEYRASLLAGHGFATLAVAFYNFEDLPKDDSNLRLDYFEESVCYMLHHPQVRGPGIGLLGISLGADICLSMASFLKNVSATVSINGSGTSGSKTIYYKQTTIPPLGHDLRKTKVTSSGILDIVDIHNDIVGGHKNPSMIPIEKAEGPILFIVGQDDHNWKSDLYAQTASERLQAHGKEKPQVFSYPGAGHYIEPPYFPMCPASLHKLVNKTVFWGGEFRAHSKAQVDAWEQILSFFYKHLGGTQNRVSPKL
;
A
#
# COMPACT_ATOMS: atom_id res chain seq x y z
N MET A 1 27.95 -17.83 17.20
CA MET A 1 27.95 -18.31 15.81
C MET A 1 27.27 -17.25 14.95
N ALA A 2 28.02 -16.64 14.04
CA ALA A 2 27.57 -15.54 13.19
C ALA A 2 26.58 -16.04 12.13
N GLY A 3 25.31 -15.68 12.27
CA GLY A 3 24.31 -15.80 11.22
C GLY A 3 24.31 -14.53 10.38
N LYS A 4 24.40 -14.65 9.06
CA LYS A 4 24.36 -13.54 8.10
C LYS A 4 23.00 -12.83 8.17
N GLY A 5 22.87 -11.84 9.05
CA GLY A 5 21.68 -10.99 9.20
C GLY A 5 21.90 -9.64 8.53
N PHE A 6 20.87 -9.11 7.88
CA PHE A 6 20.83 -7.72 7.42
C PHE A 6 20.31 -6.84 8.56
N ALA A 7 20.89 -5.65 8.74
CA ALA A 7 20.40 -4.64 9.66
C ALA A 7 19.64 -3.58 8.85
N VAL A 8 18.45 -3.19 9.32
CA VAL A 8 17.59 -2.19 8.67
C VAL A 8 17.37 -1.04 9.65
N MET A 9 17.51 0.20 9.18
CA MET A 9 17.28 1.41 9.95
C MET A 9 16.34 2.34 9.19
N ALA A 10 15.31 2.83 9.87
CA ALA A 10 14.48 3.94 9.39
C ALA A 10 14.87 5.20 10.16
N LEU A 11 15.13 6.29 9.44
CA LEU A 11 15.53 7.57 10.02
C LEU A 11 14.43 8.61 9.84
N ALA A 12 13.89 9.10 10.95
CA ALA A 12 13.25 10.40 10.98
C ALA A 12 14.35 11.47 10.99
N PHE A 13 14.19 12.56 10.25
CA PHE A 13 15.22 13.61 10.16
C PHE A 13 14.66 15.03 10.35
N TYR A 14 13.35 15.16 10.60
CA TYR A 14 12.69 16.43 10.92
C TYR A 14 11.39 16.20 11.72
N ASN A 15 10.89 17.24 12.39
CA ASN A 15 9.59 17.28 13.07
C ASN A 15 9.38 16.18 14.14
N TYR A 16 10.38 16.00 14.99
CA TYR A 16 10.34 15.14 16.18
C TYR A 16 11.01 15.86 17.35
N ASP A 17 10.75 15.45 18.59
CA ASP A 17 11.07 16.22 19.81
C ASP A 17 12.56 16.62 19.99
N ASP A 18 13.49 15.97 19.27
CA ASP A 18 14.93 16.24 19.29
C ASP A 18 15.53 16.50 17.89
N LEU A 19 14.70 16.74 16.87
CA LEU A 19 15.12 16.98 15.49
C LEU A 19 14.77 18.42 15.04
N PRO A 20 15.40 18.90 13.94
CA PRO A 20 15.04 20.18 13.34
C PRO A 20 13.53 20.29 13.10
N GLN A 21 12.96 21.41 13.52
CA GLN A 21 11.53 21.72 13.38
C GLN A 21 11.22 22.38 12.03
N ASP A 22 12.25 22.96 11.40
CA ASP A 22 12.22 23.41 10.02
C ASP A 22 13.13 22.51 9.16
N MET A 23 12.98 22.66 7.84
CA MET A 23 13.63 21.80 6.86
C MET A 23 14.59 22.59 5.97
N ASP A 24 14.84 23.87 6.26
CA ASP A 24 15.47 24.82 5.33
C ASP A 24 16.89 24.39 4.91
N VAL A 25 17.63 23.81 5.86
CA VAL A 25 18.96 23.23 5.65
C VAL A 25 18.98 21.81 6.22
N ILE A 26 19.41 20.85 5.41
CA ILE A 26 19.58 19.45 5.81
C ILE A 26 21.08 19.15 5.86
N HIS A 27 21.55 18.82 7.07
CA HIS A 27 22.93 18.43 7.32
C HIS A 27 23.11 16.92 7.10
N LEU A 28 23.92 16.53 6.12
CA LEU A 28 24.09 15.13 5.73
C LEU A 28 24.87 14.30 6.77
N GLU A 29 25.61 14.95 7.66
CA GLU A 29 26.34 14.31 8.77
C GLU A 29 25.41 13.52 9.69
N TYR A 30 24.16 13.98 9.85
CA TYR A 30 23.15 13.27 10.62
C TYR A 30 22.91 11.85 10.11
N PHE A 31 22.87 11.68 8.78
CA PHE A 31 22.70 10.39 8.14
C PHE A 31 24.00 9.58 8.16
N GLU A 32 25.16 10.24 8.09
CA GLU A 32 26.47 9.58 8.18
C GLU A 32 26.66 8.91 9.56
N GLU A 33 26.38 9.63 10.65
CA GLU A 33 26.42 9.10 12.02
C GLU A 33 25.45 7.94 12.22
N ALA A 34 24.25 8.05 11.66
CA ALA A 34 23.26 6.98 11.74
C ALA A 34 23.71 5.72 10.99
N LEU A 35 24.31 5.87 9.80
CA LEU A 35 24.92 4.77 9.06
C LEU A 35 26.09 4.12 9.81
N TYR A 36 26.96 4.91 10.44
CA TYR A 36 28.05 4.39 11.28
C TYR A 36 27.52 3.55 12.44
N SER A 37 26.46 4.04 13.11
CA SER A 37 25.84 3.34 14.24
C SER A 37 25.21 2.00 13.84
N LEU A 38 24.73 1.87 12.61
CA LEU A 38 24.12 0.65 12.08
C LEU A 38 25.16 -0.41 11.70
N LEU A 39 26.29 0.01 11.11
CA LEU A 39 27.16 -0.91 10.39
C LEU A 39 28.39 -1.39 11.17
N ASN A 40 28.94 -0.64 12.12
CA ASN A 40 30.24 -0.98 12.76
C ASN A 40 31.33 -1.40 11.73
N TYR A 41 31.22 -0.96 10.46
CA TYR A 41 32.00 -1.46 9.33
C TYR A 41 32.49 -0.31 8.43
N PRO A 42 33.75 -0.36 7.96
CA PRO A 42 34.37 0.72 7.17
C PRO A 42 34.04 0.68 5.66
N GLN A 43 33.05 -0.10 5.20
CA GLN A 43 32.85 -0.38 3.77
C GLN A 43 31.88 0.57 3.02
N GLY A 44 31.29 1.56 3.69
CA GLY A 44 30.44 2.58 3.05
C GLY A 44 29.15 2.03 2.41
N ILE A 45 28.44 2.88 1.67
CA ILE A 45 27.21 2.52 0.95
C ILE A 45 27.57 1.76 -0.32
N THR A 46 27.16 0.49 -0.43
CA THR A 46 27.49 -0.38 -1.57
C THR A 46 26.43 -0.34 -2.68
N ALA A 47 25.18 -0.05 -2.33
CA ALA A 47 24.09 0.21 -3.27
C ALA A 47 23.06 1.17 -2.68
N ALA A 48 22.38 1.93 -3.55
CA ALA A 48 21.27 2.80 -3.19
C ALA A 48 20.09 2.56 -4.14
N ASP A 49 18.89 2.46 -3.60
CA ASP A 49 17.63 2.39 -4.36
C ASP A 49 16.86 3.70 -4.17
N ILE A 50 16.48 4.33 -5.28
CA ILE A 50 15.82 5.63 -5.31
C ILE A 50 14.45 5.46 -5.97
N ILE A 51 13.40 5.45 -5.16
CA ILE A 51 12.01 5.29 -5.59
C ILE A 51 11.35 6.65 -5.76
N ASN A 52 10.91 6.99 -6.98
CA ASN A 52 10.32 8.29 -7.33
C ASN A 52 11.14 9.51 -6.86
N GLY A 53 12.44 9.34 -6.68
CA GLY A 53 13.35 10.39 -6.26
C GLY A 53 13.89 11.21 -7.45
N SER A 54 14.52 12.33 -7.12
CA SER A 54 15.16 13.24 -8.08
C SER A 54 16.67 13.24 -7.87
N VAL A 55 17.43 13.29 -8.97
CA VAL A 55 18.89 13.58 -8.93
C VAL A 55 19.20 15.08 -8.85
N ALA A 56 18.16 15.92 -8.88
CA ALA A 56 18.26 17.33 -8.55
C ALA A 56 17.78 17.55 -7.11
N ASN A 57 18.48 18.40 -6.38
CA ASN A 57 18.14 18.72 -5.01
C ASN A 57 16.83 19.51 -4.95
N MET A 58 15.78 18.92 -4.37
CA MET A 58 14.44 19.46 -4.38
C MET A 58 14.10 20.17 -3.08
N GLY A 59 13.79 21.45 -3.19
CA GLY A 59 13.09 22.21 -2.16
C GLY A 59 13.94 22.75 -1.02
N ARG A 60 15.14 22.22 -0.71
CA ARG A 60 15.94 22.58 0.47
C ARG A 60 17.44 22.69 0.18
N ILE A 61 18.22 23.23 1.10
CA ILE A 61 19.68 23.29 0.99
C ILE A 61 20.26 22.02 1.62
N LEU A 62 21.08 21.26 0.89
CA LEU A 62 21.84 20.14 1.48
C LEU A 62 23.23 20.63 1.85
N HIS A 63 23.67 20.34 3.06
CA HIS A 63 24.98 20.67 3.56
C HIS A 63 25.75 19.41 3.91
N SER A 64 26.98 19.28 3.43
CA SER A 64 27.89 18.20 3.81
C SER A 64 29.32 18.71 3.89
N LYS A 65 29.90 18.64 5.08
CA LYS A 65 31.24 19.12 5.42
C LYS A 65 31.43 20.57 4.98
N ASP A 66 32.26 20.84 3.98
CA ASP A 66 32.52 22.17 3.44
C ASP A 66 31.76 22.45 2.13
N GLU A 67 30.87 21.55 1.71
CA GLU A 67 30.09 21.66 0.48
C GLU A 67 28.60 21.95 0.78
N THR A 68 28.04 22.87 -0.01
CA THR A 68 26.61 23.21 0.04
C THR A 68 26.00 23.01 -1.33
N LEU A 69 24.94 22.21 -1.39
CA LEU A 69 24.13 22.01 -2.59
C LEU A 69 22.84 22.82 -2.47
N SER A 70 22.63 23.74 -3.40
CA SER A 70 21.42 24.57 -3.42
C SER A 70 20.22 23.78 -3.95
N SER A 71 19.01 24.18 -3.55
CA SER A 71 17.77 23.66 -4.12
C SER A 71 17.62 24.08 -5.57
N VAL A 72 16.90 23.29 -6.36
CA VAL A 72 16.28 23.76 -7.60
C VAL A 72 15.36 24.94 -7.30
N GLY A 73 15.42 25.98 -8.13
CA GLY A 73 14.60 27.17 -8.01
C GLY A 73 13.11 26.91 -8.25
N CYS A 74 12.25 27.76 -7.70
CA CYS A 74 10.80 27.69 -7.83
C CYS A 74 10.26 28.98 -8.45
N GLN A 75 9.37 28.85 -9.44
CA GLN A 75 8.69 29.96 -10.10
C GLN A 75 7.18 29.86 -9.85
N GLN A 76 6.70 30.58 -8.84
CA GLN A 76 5.26 30.65 -8.51
C GLN A 76 4.39 31.08 -9.69
N LYS A 77 4.92 31.88 -10.62
CA LYS A 77 4.19 32.29 -11.85
C LYS A 77 3.85 31.13 -12.78
N ARG A 78 4.43 29.94 -12.58
CA ARG A 78 4.17 28.73 -13.37
C ARG A 78 3.11 27.82 -12.72
N ILE A 79 2.57 28.20 -11.55
CA ILE A 79 1.41 27.54 -10.96
C ILE A 79 0.22 27.76 -11.92
N LYS A 80 -0.36 26.66 -12.41
CA LYS A 80 -1.53 26.70 -13.27
C LYS A 80 -2.76 26.43 -12.43
N VAL A 81 -3.76 27.29 -12.46
CA VAL A 81 -5.04 27.04 -11.78
C VAL A 81 -5.99 26.37 -12.78
N THR A 82 -6.51 25.19 -12.42
CA THR A 82 -7.52 24.51 -13.25
C THR A 82 -8.84 25.29 -13.23
N LYS A 83 -9.77 24.93 -14.12
CA LYS A 83 -11.10 25.54 -14.16
C LYS A 83 -11.88 25.39 -12.85
N ASP A 84 -11.54 24.36 -12.06
CA ASP A 84 -12.17 24.03 -10.80
C ASP A 84 -11.43 24.65 -9.59
N GLY A 85 -10.45 25.52 -9.83
CA GLY A 85 -9.71 26.23 -8.78
C GLY A 85 -8.52 25.46 -8.18
N ILE A 86 -8.13 24.33 -8.77
CA ILE A 86 -7.00 23.51 -8.27
C ILE A 86 -5.68 24.09 -8.77
N GLU A 87 -4.73 24.32 -7.86
CA GLU A 87 -3.37 24.73 -8.20
C GLU A 87 -2.51 23.53 -8.64
N VAL A 88 -2.10 23.53 -9.91
CA VAL A 88 -1.21 22.54 -10.51
C VAL A 88 0.21 23.09 -10.51
N ILE A 89 1.09 22.41 -9.78
CA ILE A 89 2.48 22.84 -9.56
C ILE A 89 3.51 22.08 -10.41
N ALA A 90 3.08 21.26 -11.36
CA ALA A 90 3.95 20.38 -12.15
C ALA A 90 5.13 21.11 -12.84
N ASP A 91 4.90 22.35 -13.27
CA ASP A 91 5.90 23.15 -14.00
C ASP A 91 6.61 24.19 -13.12
N VAL A 92 6.35 24.20 -11.81
CA VAL A 92 6.79 25.27 -10.90
C VAL A 92 8.30 25.28 -10.69
N LEU A 93 8.93 24.12 -10.84
CA LEU A 93 10.37 23.96 -10.66
C LEU A 93 11.13 24.48 -11.88
N CYS A 94 12.22 25.19 -11.65
CA CYS A 94 13.17 25.51 -12.72
C CYS A 94 13.76 24.21 -13.25
N SER A 95 13.85 24.04 -14.58
CA SER A 95 14.54 22.89 -15.15
C SER A 95 16.03 23.04 -14.87
N PRO A 96 16.69 22.08 -14.19
CA PRO A 96 18.11 22.17 -13.92
C PRO A 96 18.96 21.99 -15.21
N LEU A 97 18.34 21.55 -16.31
CA LEU A 97 18.96 21.43 -17.64
C LEU A 97 18.98 22.75 -18.44
N GLU A 98 18.16 23.73 -18.07
CA GLU A 98 18.02 25.00 -18.79
C GLU A 98 18.27 26.19 -17.84
N GLY A 99 19.52 26.61 -17.67
CA GLY A 99 19.88 27.81 -16.90
C GLY A 99 21.10 27.65 -15.98
N PRO A 100 21.37 28.63 -15.09
CA PRO A 100 22.51 28.63 -14.16
C PRO A 100 22.38 27.62 -13.00
N ASP A 101 21.27 26.90 -12.91
CA ASP A 101 20.87 26.02 -11.79
C ASP A 101 21.51 24.61 -11.86
N GLN A 102 22.50 24.40 -12.73
CA GLN A 102 23.26 23.13 -12.78
C GLN A 102 23.94 22.78 -11.44
N LYS A 103 24.14 23.79 -10.56
CA LYS A 103 24.69 23.61 -9.21
C LYS A 103 23.73 22.92 -8.22
N SER A 104 22.50 22.64 -8.64
CA SER A 104 21.53 21.90 -7.83
C SER A 104 21.47 20.41 -8.18
N PHE A 105 22.29 19.94 -9.15
CA PHE A 105 22.44 18.52 -9.44
C PHE A 105 23.29 17.83 -8.38
N ILE A 106 22.80 16.69 -7.90
CA ILE A 106 23.56 15.78 -7.06
C ILE A 106 24.62 15.11 -7.96
N PRO A 107 25.92 15.22 -7.66
CA PRO A 107 26.98 14.72 -8.53
C PRO A 107 27.14 13.19 -8.38
N VAL A 108 26.17 12.44 -8.92
CA VAL A 108 26.13 10.96 -8.85
C VAL A 108 27.36 10.33 -9.53
N GLU A 109 27.96 11.01 -10.50
CA GLU A 109 29.19 10.58 -11.19
C GLU A 109 30.43 10.50 -10.29
N ARG A 110 30.39 11.13 -9.10
CA ARG A 110 31.47 11.06 -8.11
C ARG A 110 31.37 9.84 -7.20
N SER A 111 30.33 9.02 -7.35
CA SER A 111 30.05 7.89 -6.47
C SER A 111 30.53 6.57 -7.07
N ASP A 112 31.24 5.77 -6.25
CA ASP A 112 31.58 4.38 -6.55
C ASP A 112 30.41 3.40 -6.22
N THR A 113 29.26 3.93 -5.77
CA THR A 113 28.07 3.16 -5.36
C THR A 113 27.19 2.83 -6.56
N THR A 114 26.59 1.64 -6.58
CA THR A 114 25.59 1.29 -7.59
C THR A 114 24.22 1.90 -7.23
N PHE A 115 23.61 2.63 -8.16
CA PHE A 115 22.27 3.19 -7.99
C PHE A 115 21.24 2.41 -8.82
N LEU A 116 20.12 2.05 -8.21
CA LEU A 116 18.90 1.65 -8.90
C LEU A 116 17.90 2.81 -8.80
N PHE A 117 17.46 3.32 -9.95
CA PHE A 117 16.41 4.33 -10.02
C PHE A 117 15.10 3.67 -10.39
N LEU A 118 14.21 3.51 -9.41
CA LEU A 118 12.84 3.10 -9.63
C LEU A 118 12.00 4.36 -9.83
N VAL A 119 12.10 4.92 -11.04
CA VAL A 119 11.24 6.00 -11.47
C VAL A 119 9.94 5.39 -11.92
N GLY A 120 8.82 5.75 -11.27
CA GLY A 120 7.51 5.56 -11.88
C GLY A 120 7.55 6.28 -13.21
N GLN A 121 7.61 5.53 -14.31
CA GLN A 121 7.61 6.15 -15.63
C GLN A 121 6.32 6.94 -15.73
N ASP A 122 6.46 8.25 -15.93
CA ASP A 122 5.42 9.01 -16.60
C ASP A 122 5.32 8.39 -17.99
N ASP A 123 4.43 7.41 -18.13
CA ASP A 123 4.31 6.54 -19.28
C ASP A 123 3.76 7.32 -20.48
N HIS A 124 4.57 8.22 -21.05
CA HIS A 124 4.46 8.58 -22.46
C HIS A 124 4.60 7.36 -23.38
N ASN A 125 4.94 6.18 -22.82
CA ASN A 125 4.95 4.89 -23.49
C ASN A 125 3.62 4.12 -23.44
N CYS A 126 2.62 4.53 -22.64
CA CYS A 126 1.27 3.98 -22.78
C CYS A 126 0.53 4.73 -23.92
N LYS A 127 1.05 4.60 -25.15
CA LYS A 127 0.38 5.02 -26.39
C LYS A 127 -0.85 4.14 -26.72
N ARG A 128 -1.50 3.55 -25.71
CA ARG A 128 -2.77 2.87 -25.93
C ARG A 128 -3.89 3.88 -25.73
N PRO A 129 -4.66 4.22 -26.78
CA PRO A 129 -5.91 4.89 -26.53
C PRO A 129 -6.75 3.96 -25.64
N GLY A 130 -7.31 4.52 -24.56
CA GLY A 130 -8.27 3.81 -23.73
C GLY A 130 -9.49 3.34 -24.53
N PRO A 131 -10.45 2.67 -23.87
CA PRO A 131 -10.61 2.60 -22.42
C PRO A 131 -9.81 1.45 -21.75
N PHE A 132 -9.46 1.65 -20.48
CA PHE A 132 -8.71 0.72 -19.63
C PHE A 132 -9.63 -0.04 -18.68
N SER A 133 -9.21 -1.21 -18.23
CA SER A 133 -9.91 -1.95 -17.18
C SER A 133 -9.75 -1.22 -15.83
N GLY A 134 -10.86 -0.97 -15.14
CA GLY A 134 -10.88 -0.19 -13.90
C GLY A 134 -10.60 -1.04 -12.66
N ILE A 135 -9.79 -0.54 -11.72
CA ILE A 135 -9.54 -1.13 -10.40
C ILE A 135 -9.73 -0.07 -9.32
N ILE A 136 -10.45 -0.40 -8.24
CA ILE A 136 -10.49 0.41 -7.02
C ILE A 136 -9.54 -0.22 -6.01
N ASP A 137 -8.65 0.60 -5.44
CA ASP A 137 -7.62 0.21 -4.48
C ASP A 137 -7.92 0.77 -3.10
N ILE A 138 -7.97 -0.10 -2.08
CA ILE A 138 -8.36 0.26 -0.71
C ILE A 138 -7.36 -0.30 0.30
N TYR A 139 -6.81 0.58 1.14
CA TYR A 139 -5.94 0.19 2.26
C TYR A 139 -6.71 -0.07 3.55
N GLY A 140 -6.02 -0.60 4.55
CA GLY A 140 -6.58 -0.88 5.86
C GLY A 140 -6.66 0.33 6.78
N VAL A 141 -6.67 0.04 8.08
CA VAL A 141 -6.64 1.03 9.14
C VAL A 141 -5.32 1.81 9.10
N GLY A 142 -5.42 3.13 9.20
CA GLY A 142 -4.34 4.12 9.17
C GLY A 142 -4.91 5.50 8.86
N GLY A 143 -5.90 5.51 7.96
CA GLY A 143 -6.51 6.71 7.41
C GLY A 143 -5.60 7.38 6.39
N GLY A 144 -6.05 8.52 5.86
CA GLY A 144 -5.33 9.17 4.77
C GLY A 144 -5.58 8.50 3.42
N LEU A 145 -4.76 8.86 2.44
CA LEU A 145 -4.80 8.31 1.08
C LEU A 145 -3.41 7.78 0.72
N LEU A 146 -3.31 6.48 0.45
CA LEU A 146 -2.08 5.82 0.01
C LEU A 146 -2.20 5.48 -1.48
N GLU A 147 -1.43 6.17 -2.31
CA GLU A 147 -1.58 6.12 -3.78
C GLU A 147 -0.60 5.18 -4.47
N TYR A 148 0.48 4.78 -3.78
CA TYR A 148 1.63 4.12 -4.42
C TYR A 148 1.29 2.78 -5.07
N ARG A 149 0.36 2.00 -4.52
CA ARG A 149 -0.05 0.72 -5.13
C ARG A 149 -0.94 0.92 -6.36
N ALA A 150 -1.87 1.87 -6.29
CA ALA A 150 -2.69 2.25 -7.42
C ALA A 150 -1.83 2.80 -8.58
N SER A 151 -0.89 3.71 -8.31
CA SER A 151 -0.03 4.26 -9.35
C SER A 151 0.85 3.20 -10.03
N LEU A 152 1.40 2.25 -9.26
CA LEU A 152 2.15 1.12 -9.82
C LEU A 152 1.26 0.21 -10.67
N LEU A 153 0.02 -0.08 -10.24
CA LEU A 153 -0.95 -0.83 -11.05
C LEU A 153 -1.32 -0.10 -12.34
N ALA A 154 -1.36 1.24 -12.33
CA ALA A 154 -1.66 2.03 -13.53
C ALA A 154 -0.60 1.82 -14.63
N GLY A 155 0.67 1.70 -14.25
CA GLY A 155 1.78 1.34 -15.17
C GLY A 155 1.63 -0.05 -15.82
N HIS A 156 0.70 -0.87 -15.33
CA HIS A 156 0.35 -2.16 -15.93
C HIS A 156 -0.91 -2.11 -16.82
N GLY A 157 -1.39 -0.91 -17.18
CA GLY A 157 -2.48 -0.71 -18.14
C GLY A 157 -3.88 -0.81 -17.55
N PHE A 158 -4.01 -0.57 -16.24
CA PHE A 158 -5.28 -0.44 -15.54
C PHE A 158 -5.59 1.04 -15.28
N ALA A 159 -6.87 1.42 -15.29
CA ALA A 159 -7.30 2.67 -14.68
C ALA A 159 -7.54 2.42 -13.20
N THR A 160 -6.82 3.10 -12.31
CA THR A 160 -6.85 2.80 -10.88
C THR A 160 -7.38 3.98 -10.08
N LEU A 161 -8.21 3.72 -9.09
CA LEU A 161 -8.68 4.71 -8.12
C LEU A 161 -8.27 4.28 -6.71
N ALA A 162 -7.34 5.00 -6.10
CA ALA A 162 -7.06 4.87 -4.67
C ALA A 162 -8.18 5.56 -3.89
N VAL A 163 -8.76 4.87 -2.91
CA VAL A 163 -9.90 5.38 -2.13
C VAL A 163 -9.51 5.54 -0.66
N ALA A 164 -9.53 6.78 -0.20
CA ALA A 164 -9.59 7.09 1.23
C ALA A 164 -11.03 6.94 1.72
N PHE A 165 -11.23 6.53 2.98
CA PHE A 165 -12.57 6.43 3.56
C PHE A 165 -12.70 7.05 4.95
N TYR A 166 -11.59 7.48 5.54
CA TYR A 166 -11.56 8.25 6.79
C TYR A 166 -10.20 8.94 7.01
N ASN A 167 -10.19 9.93 7.88
CA ASN A 167 -9.03 10.71 8.31
C ASN A 167 -8.20 11.27 7.13
N PHE A 168 -8.90 11.78 6.11
CA PHE A 168 -8.34 12.43 4.93
C PHE A 168 -9.25 13.57 4.52
N GLU A 169 -8.69 14.77 4.34
CA GLU A 169 -9.44 15.98 3.96
C GLU A 169 -10.72 16.20 4.79
N ASP A 170 -11.87 16.27 4.13
CA ASP A 170 -13.21 16.49 4.68
C ASP A 170 -13.91 15.19 5.11
N LEU A 171 -13.29 14.02 4.92
CA LEU A 171 -13.83 12.74 5.40
C LEU A 171 -13.86 12.67 6.94
N PRO A 172 -14.72 11.81 7.51
CA PRO A 172 -14.80 11.59 8.95
C PRO A 172 -13.43 11.30 9.57
N LYS A 173 -13.16 11.80 10.77
CA LYS A 173 -11.86 11.62 11.45
C LYS A 173 -11.61 10.18 11.94
N ASP A 174 -12.66 9.39 12.06
CA ASP A 174 -12.62 7.98 12.45
C ASP A 174 -13.42 7.10 11.50
N ASP A 175 -13.28 5.79 11.64
CA ASP A 175 -13.95 4.75 10.88
C ASP A 175 -15.19 4.20 11.61
N SER A 176 -15.80 4.97 12.52
CA SER A 176 -16.82 4.48 13.45
C SER A 176 -18.07 3.90 12.76
N ASN A 177 -18.39 4.36 11.54
CA ASN A 177 -19.53 3.91 10.76
C ASN A 177 -19.12 3.58 9.32
N LEU A 178 -18.76 2.31 9.08
CA LEU A 178 -18.41 1.85 7.74
C LEU A 178 -19.68 1.62 6.92
N ARG A 179 -20.01 2.58 6.04
CA ARG A 179 -21.19 2.55 5.17
C ARG A 179 -20.79 2.24 3.73
N LEU A 180 -21.36 1.17 3.16
CA LEU A 180 -21.09 0.77 1.77
C LEU A 180 -21.69 1.74 0.74
N ASP A 181 -22.63 2.61 1.15
CA ASP A 181 -23.19 3.66 0.28
C ASP A 181 -22.06 4.56 -0.30
N TYR A 182 -21.06 4.91 0.52
CA TYR A 182 -19.88 5.70 0.10
C TYR A 182 -19.04 4.99 -0.98
N PHE A 183 -18.86 3.68 -0.83
CA PHE A 183 -18.07 2.90 -1.78
C PHE A 183 -18.85 2.58 -3.07
N GLU A 184 -20.19 2.56 -3.00
CA GLU A 184 -21.07 2.49 -4.18
C GLU A 184 -20.88 3.72 -5.08
N GLU A 185 -20.70 4.91 -4.50
CA GLU A 185 -20.37 6.14 -5.24
C GLU A 185 -19.03 6.02 -5.98
N SER A 186 -18.02 5.40 -5.35
CA SER A 186 -16.71 5.17 -5.99
C SER A 186 -16.80 4.23 -7.20
N VAL A 187 -17.60 3.16 -7.09
CA VAL A 187 -17.88 2.24 -8.22
C VAL A 187 -18.59 2.98 -9.34
N CYS A 188 -19.62 3.77 -9.01
CA CYS A 188 -20.35 4.59 -9.97
C CYS A 188 -19.40 5.58 -10.66
N TYR A 189 -18.59 6.32 -9.92
CA TYR A 189 -17.64 7.28 -10.46
C TYR A 189 -16.71 6.64 -11.49
N MET A 190 -16.10 5.51 -11.14
CA MET A 190 -15.21 4.76 -12.05
C MET A 190 -15.92 4.32 -13.32
N LEU A 191 -17.13 3.76 -13.21
CA LEU A 191 -17.87 3.26 -14.37
C LEU A 191 -18.41 4.36 -15.30
N HIS A 192 -18.60 5.58 -14.81
CA HIS A 192 -18.98 6.73 -15.63
C HIS A 192 -17.77 7.42 -16.31
N HIS A 193 -16.54 7.09 -15.90
CA HIS A 193 -15.35 7.72 -16.48
C HIS A 193 -15.11 7.22 -17.91
N PRO A 194 -14.95 8.11 -18.92
CA PRO A 194 -14.91 7.71 -20.34
C PRO A 194 -13.68 6.86 -20.72
N GLN A 195 -12.64 6.85 -19.89
CA GLN A 195 -11.46 6.00 -20.07
C GLN A 195 -11.53 4.67 -19.32
N VAL A 196 -12.65 4.35 -18.66
CA VAL A 196 -12.86 3.05 -17.98
C VAL A 196 -13.78 2.19 -18.83
N ARG A 197 -13.37 0.94 -19.11
CA ARG A 197 -13.98 0.08 -20.13
C ARG A 197 -15.35 -0.47 -19.73
N GLY A 198 -15.57 -0.74 -18.44
CA GLY A 198 -16.73 -1.50 -17.97
C GLY A 198 -16.77 -2.93 -18.54
N PRO A 199 -17.86 -3.71 -18.30
CA PRO A 199 -19.08 -3.32 -17.58
C PRO A 199 -18.94 -3.29 -16.05
N GLY A 200 -17.85 -3.82 -15.50
CA GLY A 200 -17.55 -3.80 -14.07
C GLY A 200 -16.11 -3.44 -13.77
N ILE A 201 -15.80 -3.34 -12.48
CA ILE A 201 -14.49 -2.96 -11.95
C ILE A 201 -13.85 -4.11 -11.15
N GLY A 202 -12.52 -4.08 -11.04
CA GLY A 202 -11.78 -4.87 -10.07
C GLY A 202 -11.70 -4.17 -8.72
N LEU A 203 -11.61 -4.96 -7.65
CA LEU A 203 -11.36 -4.47 -6.30
C LEU A 203 -10.07 -5.07 -5.77
N LEU A 204 -9.17 -4.23 -5.26
CA LEU A 204 -7.96 -4.65 -4.57
C LEU A 204 -7.95 -4.06 -3.16
N GLY A 205 -7.91 -4.93 -2.16
CA GLY A 205 -7.87 -4.50 -0.77
C GLY A 205 -6.80 -5.23 0.03
N ILE A 206 -6.26 -4.54 1.04
CA ILE A 206 -5.40 -5.12 2.08
C ILE A 206 -5.99 -4.86 3.47
N SER A 207 -5.89 -5.82 4.39
CA SER A 207 -6.34 -5.67 5.78
C SER A 207 -7.83 -5.29 5.85
N LEU A 208 -8.23 -4.26 6.61
CA LEU A 208 -9.61 -3.76 6.60
C LEU A 208 -10.11 -3.38 5.19
N GLY A 209 -9.21 -2.88 4.32
CA GLY A 209 -9.55 -2.59 2.92
C GLY A 209 -9.98 -3.84 2.15
N ALA A 210 -9.39 -5.00 2.45
CA ALA A 210 -9.83 -6.28 1.88
C ALA A 210 -11.24 -6.66 2.33
N ASP A 211 -11.58 -6.43 3.60
CA ASP A 211 -12.93 -6.69 4.13
C ASP A 211 -13.97 -5.71 3.56
N ILE A 212 -13.57 -4.48 3.29
CA ILE A 212 -14.38 -3.51 2.52
C ILE A 212 -14.60 -4.04 1.10
N CYS A 213 -13.56 -4.49 0.40
CA CYS A 213 -13.68 -5.04 -0.96
C CYS A 213 -14.57 -6.29 -1.02
N LEU A 214 -14.46 -7.20 -0.05
CA LEU A 214 -15.34 -8.37 0.06
C LEU A 214 -16.79 -7.96 0.34
N SER A 215 -17.00 -6.93 1.17
CA SER A 215 -18.31 -6.36 1.45
C SER A 215 -18.90 -5.72 0.19
N MET A 216 -18.12 -4.90 -0.51
CA MET A 216 -18.51 -4.31 -1.80
C MET A 216 -18.91 -5.38 -2.80
N ALA A 217 -18.10 -6.42 -2.97
CA ALA A 217 -18.40 -7.53 -3.88
C ALA A 217 -19.70 -8.26 -3.52
N SER A 218 -20.04 -8.33 -2.23
CA SER A 218 -21.23 -9.04 -1.73
C SER A 218 -22.53 -8.25 -1.90
N PHE A 219 -22.46 -6.92 -1.91
CA PHE A 219 -23.64 -6.05 -1.84
C PHE A 219 -23.84 -5.16 -3.07
N LEU A 220 -22.75 -4.75 -3.71
CA LEU A 220 -22.79 -3.82 -4.84
C LEU A 220 -22.84 -4.57 -6.18
N LYS A 221 -23.34 -3.90 -7.20
CA LYS A 221 -23.34 -4.40 -8.58
C LYS A 221 -22.06 -3.99 -9.31
N ASN A 222 -21.81 -4.62 -10.45
CA ASN A 222 -20.71 -4.29 -11.37
C ASN A 222 -19.30 -4.48 -10.75
N VAL A 223 -19.16 -5.42 -9.81
CA VAL A 223 -17.86 -5.89 -9.31
C VAL A 223 -17.49 -7.15 -10.07
N SER A 224 -16.49 -7.05 -10.95
CA SER A 224 -16.09 -8.13 -11.86
C SER A 224 -15.06 -9.09 -11.27
N ALA A 225 -14.21 -8.63 -10.33
CA ALA A 225 -13.18 -9.44 -9.70
C ALA A 225 -12.69 -8.79 -8.40
N THR A 226 -12.39 -9.60 -7.38
CA THR A 226 -11.93 -9.09 -6.08
C THR A 226 -10.67 -9.79 -5.61
N VAL A 227 -9.66 -9.02 -5.19
CA VAL A 227 -8.45 -9.50 -4.52
C VAL A 227 -8.48 -9.05 -3.07
N SER A 228 -8.35 -10.02 -2.15
CA SER A 228 -8.24 -9.81 -0.71
C SER A 228 -6.84 -10.20 -0.25
N ILE A 229 -6.03 -9.21 0.16
CA ILE A 229 -4.72 -9.41 0.77
C ILE A 229 -4.89 -9.36 2.29
N ASN A 230 -4.65 -10.47 2.98
CA ASN A 230 -4.73 -10.56 4.44
C ASN A 230 -6.04 -9.99 5.02
N GLY A 231 -7.17 -10.18 4.33
CA GLY A 231 -8.51 -9.82 4.83
C GLY A 231 -9.08 -10.87 5.79
N SER A 232 -10.01 -10.46 6.64
CA SER A 232 -10.66 -11.35 7.62
C SER A 232 -11.92 -12.04 7.10
N GLY A 233 -12.57 -11.50 6.07
CA GLY A 233 -13.88 -11.97 5.61
C GLY A 233 -15.00 -11.78 6.64
N THR A 234 -14.76 -10.98 7.68
CA THR A 234 -15.69 -10.70 8.76
C THR A 234 -15.83 -9.19 8.99
N SER A 235 -16.97 -8.80 9.56
CA SER A 235 -17.13 -7.51 10.21
C SER A 235 -16.30 -7.54 11.50
N GLY A 236 -15.12 -6.91 11.50
CA GLY A 236 -14.15 -7.02 12.60
C GLY A 236 -14.61 -6.30 13.88
N SER A 237 -14.07 -5.10 14.13
CA SER A 237 -14.39 -4.32 15.34
C SER A 237 -15.57 -3.34 15.18
N LYS A 238 -16.03 -3.11 13.95
CA LYS A 238 -17.08 -2.13 13.62
C LYS A 238 -18.17 -2.78 12.80
N THR A 239 -19.41 -2.34 12.99
CA THR A 239 -20.55 -2.77 12.18
C THR A 239 -20.40 -2.29 10.74
N ILE A 240 -20.67 -3.17 9.78
CA ILE A 240 -20.77 -2.82 8.35
C ILE A 240 -22.24 -2.54 8.02
N TYR A 241 -22.51 -1.40 7.39
CA TYR A 241 -23.86 -0.98 7.01
C TYR A 241 -23.99 -0.90 5.49
N TYR A 242 -25.09 -1.44 4.94
CA TYR A 242 -25.53 -1.15 3.58
C TYR A 242 -27.05 -1.09 3.53
N LYS A 243 -27.58 0.11 3.26
CA LYS A 243 -29.03 0.37 3.28
C LYS A 243 -29.64 -0.12 4.60
N GLN A 244 -30.58 -1.07 4.58
CA GLN A 244 -31.21 -1.65 5.78
C GLN A 244 -30.49 -2.91 6.29
N THR A 245 -29.42 -3.36 5.63
CA THR A 245 -28.66 -4.54 6.04
C THR A 245 -27.49 -4.14 6.93
N THR A 246 -27.27 -4.88 8.00
CA THR A 246 -26.14 -4.72 8.91
C THR A 246 -25.41 -6.03 9.10
N ILE A 247 -24.08 -5.97 9.23
CA ILE A 247 -23.26 -7.11 9.66
C ILE A 247 -22.65 -6.75 11.01
N PRO A 248 -23.05 -7.43 12.11
CA PRO A 248 -22.57 -7.12 13.44
C PRO A 248 -21.07 -7.40 13.57
N PRO A 249 -20.33 -6.61 14.37
CA PRO A 249 -18.91 -6.84 14.59
C PRO A 249 -18.68 -8.16 15.33
N LEU A 250 -17.63 -8.89 14.94
CA LEU A 250 -17.12 -10.07 15.62
C LEU A 250 -16.62 -9.68 17.02
N GLY A 251 -16.04 -8.49 17.12
CA GLY A 251 -15.48 -7.94 18.36
C GLY A 251 -14.10 -8.52 18.69
N HIS A 252 -13.50 -7.97 19.73
CA HIS A 252 -12.15 -8.32 20.17
C HIS A 252 -12.03 -8.28 21.69
N ASP A 253 -11.01 -8.94 22.21
CA ASP A 253 -10.61 -8.97 23.61
C ASP A 253 -9.11 -8.68 23.74
N LEU A 254 -8.78 -7.46 24.15
CA LEU A 254 -7.39 -7.02 24.33
C LEU A 254 -6.64 -7.82 25.40
N ARG A 255 -7.33 -8.55 26.29
CA ARG A 255 -6.69 -9.43 27.29
C ARG A 255 -5.99 -10.63 26.66
N LYS A 256 -6.32 -10.97 25.40
CA LYS A 256 -5.65 -12.03 24.63
C LYS A 256 -4.34 -11.58 23.99
N THR A 257 -3.98 -10.30 24.10
CA THR A 257 -2.70 -9.77 23.61
C THR A 257 -1.54 -10.48 24.31
N LYS A 258 -0.54 -10.88 23.54
CA LYS A 258 0.71 -11.45 24.06
C LYS A 258 1.81 -10.41 24.01
N VAL A 259 2.80 -10.55 24.89
CA VAL A 259 4.01 -9.71 24.88
C VAL A 259 5.17 -10.59 24.48
N THR A 260 5.85 -10.22 23.40
CA THR A 260 7.06 -10.90 22.95
C THR A 260 8.22 -10.65 23.91
N SER A 261 9.30 -11.42 23.81
CA SER A 261 10.49 -11.24 24.65
C SER A 261 11.15 -9.85 24.50
N SER A 262 10.92 -9.15 23.38
CA SER A 262 11.40 -7.79 23.12
C SER A 262 10.44 -6.69 23.57
N GLY A 263 9.33 -7.03 24.24
CA GLY A 263 8.33 -6.06 24.71
C GLY A 263 7.35 -5.57 23.65
N ILE A 264 7.44 -6.09 22.42
CA ILE A 264 6.49 -5.80 21.33
C ILE A 264 5.21 -6.60 21.57
N LEU A 265 4.05 -6.00 21.31
CA LEU A 265 2.77 -6.69 21.44
C LEU A 265 2.49 -7.57 20.23
N ASP A 266 1.96 -8.77 20.49
CA ASP A 266 1.42 -9.67 19.48
C ASP A 266 -0.09 -9.74 19.66
N ILE A 267 -0.82 -9.27 18.65
CA ILE A 267 -2.26 -9.08 18.69
C ILE A 267 -3.02 -10.13 17.88
N VAL A 268 -2.34 -11.14 17.32
CA VAL A 268 -2.94 -12.13 16.40
C VAL A 268 -4.18 -12.84 16.95
N ASP A 269 -4.29 -12.96 18.28
CA ASP A 269 -5.37 -13.65 18.98
C ASP A 269 -6.45 -12.72 19.55
N ILE A 270 -6.38 -11.39 19.35
CA ILE A 270 -7.34 -10.46 20.01
C ILE A 270 -8.76 -10.59 19.47
N HIS A 271 -8.97 -11.01 18.22
CA HIS A 271 -10.31 -11.19 17.68
C HIS A 271 -11.07 -12.30 18.42
N ASN A 272 -12.37 -12.14 18.55
CA ASN A 272 -13.21 -13.22 19.06
C ASN A 272 -13.24 -14.39 18.08
N ASP A 273 -13.46 -15.59 18.63
CA ASP A 273 -13.50 -16.80 17.80
C ASP A 273 -14.73 -16.75 16.87
N ILE A 274 -14.56 -17.20 15.63
CA ILE A 274 -15.66 -17.36 14.67
C ILE A 274 -16.48 -18.60 15.06
N VAL A 275 -17.24 -18.52 16.16
CA VAL A 275 -18.10 -19.61 16.62
C VAL A 275 -19.12 -19.94 15.53
N GLY A 276 -19.18 -21.22 15.13
CA GLY A 276 -20.00 -21.68 14.01
C GLY A 276 -19.33 -21.55 12.64
N GLY A 277 -18.06 -21.14 12.58
CA GLY A 277 -17.26 -21.03 11.36
C GLY A 277 -17.95 -20.15 10.31
N HIS A 278 -18.06 -20.66 9.09
CA HIS A 278 -18.65 -19.93 7.96
C HIS A 278 -20.11 -19.46 8.16
N LYS A 279 -20.83 -19.98 9.18
CA LYS A 279 -22.21 -19.60 9.52
C LYS A 279 -22.30 -18.46 10.55
N ASN A 280 -21.18 -17.99 11.07
CA ASN A 280 -21.17 -16.93 12.08
C ASN A 280 -21.83 -15.65 11.53
N PRO A 281 -22.64 -14.93 12.33
CA PRO A 281 -23.38 -13.74 11.88
C PRO A 281 -22.49 -12.56 11.48
N SER A 282 -21.24 -12.52 11.92
CA SER A 282 -20.27 -11.48 11.57
C SER A 282 -19.55 -11.76 10.25
N MET A 283 -19.75 -12.93 9.64
CA MET A 283 -19.17 -13.24 8.32
C MET A 283 -19.79 -12.35 7.23
N ILE A 284 -18.93 -11.79 6.39
CA ILE A 284 -19.36 -11.09 5.17
C ILE A 284 -20.03 -12.12 4.24
N PRO A 285 -21.20 -11.84 3.66
CA PRO A 285 -21.95 -12.78 2.83
C PRO A 285 -21.37 -12.89 1.41
N ILE A 286 -20.10 -13.28 1.31
CA ILE A 286 -19.32 -13.37 0.07
C ILE A 286 -19.90 -14.36 -0.95
N GLU A 287 -20.79 -15.27 -0.53
CA GLU A 287 -21.61 -16.08 -1.43
C GLU A 287 -22.51 -15.25 -2.36
N LYS A 288 -22.76 -13.98 -2.03
CA LYS A 288 -23.53 -13.07 -2.89
C LYS A 288 -22.69 -12.43 -3.99
N ALA A 289 -21.36 -12.53 -3.91
CA ALA A 289 -20.48 -11.98 -4.93
C ALA A 289 -20.70 -12.65 -6.30
N GLU A 290 -20.78 -11.83 -7.34
CA GLU A 290 -20.97 -12.28 -8.73
C GLU A 290 -19.62 -12.65 -9.37
N GLY A 291 -18.58 -11.84 -9.14
CA GLY A 291 -17.23 -12.07 -9.63
C GLY A 291 -16.41 -13.06 -8.78
N PRO A 292 -15.32 -13.62 -9.36
CA PRO A 292 -14.38 -14.46 -8.61
C PRO A 292 -13.61 -13.66 -7.56
N ILE A 293 -13.16 -14.38 -6.54
CA ILE A 293 -12.37 -13.84 -5.43
C ILE A 293 -11.02 -14.56 -5.37
N LEU A 294 -9.95 -13.78 -5.30
CA LEU A 294 -8.59 -14.22 -5.03
C LEU A 294 -8.19 -13.84 -3.61
N PHE A 295 -7.70 -14.79 -2.84
CA PHE A 295 -7.10 -14.54 -1.52
C PHE A 295 -5.59 -14.65 -1.59
N ILE A 296 -4.90 -13.66 -1.01
CA ILE A 296 -3.46 -13.60 -0.82
C ILE A 296 -3.22 -13.52 0.67
N VAL A 297 -2.47 -14.47 1.21
CA VAL A 297 -2.34 -14.66 2.66
C VAL A 297 -0.88 -14.79 3.05
N GLY A 298 -0.44 -14.00 4.03
CA GLY A 298 0.77 -14.25 4.79
C GLY A 298 0.49 -15.29 5.88
N GLN A 299 1.23 -16.40 5.89
CA GLN A 299 1.07 -17.43 6.92
C GLN A 299 1.70 -17.06 8.27
N ASP A 300 2.51 -16.00 8.29
CA ASP A 300 3.09 -15.42 9.50
C ASP A 300 2.43 -14.05 9.79
N ASP A 301 1.16 -13.88 9.46
CA ASP A 301 0.39 -12.68 9.78
C ASP A 301 0.10 -12.61 11.29
N HIS A 302 0.67 -11.58 11.95
CA HIS A 302 0.49 -11.33 13.37
C HIS A 302 -0.51 -10.21 13.72
N ASN A 303 -1.14 -9.60 12.72
CA ASN A 303 -2.29 -8.73 12.95
C ASN A 303 -3.53 -9.59 13.28
N TRP A 304 -3.76 -10.64 12.49
CA TRP A 304 -4.82 -11.62 12.71
C TRP A 304 -4.59 -12.90 11.89
N LYS A 305 -5.44 -13.91 12.07
CA LYS A 305 -5.31 -15.25 11.43
C LYS A 305 -5.82 -15.26 9.99
N SER A 306 -5.14 -14.56 9.09
CA SER A 306 -5.52 -14.42 7.67
C SER A 306 -5.70 -15.77 6.95
N ASP A 307 -4.93 -16.79 7.31
CA ASP A 307 -5.03 -18.15 6.76
C ASP A 307 -6.33 -18.86 7.17
N LEU A 308 -6.66 -18.81 8.46
CA LEU A 308 -7.92 -19.33 8.99
C LEU A 308 -9.12 -18.61 8.38
N TYR A 309 -9.01 -17.30 8.22
CA TYR A 309 -10.05 -16.47 7.62
C TYR A 309 -10.28 -16.79 6.14
N ALA A 310 -9.22 -16.93 5.34
CA ALA A 310 -9.34 -17.35 3.94
C ALA A 310 -9.94 -18.76 3.81
N GLN A 311 -9.60 -19.69 4.70
CA GLN A 311 -10.20 -21.02 4.74
C GLN A 311 -11.71 -20.95 5.06
N THR A 312 -12.08 -20.20 6.11
CA THR A 312 -13.48 -20.02 6.52
C THR A 312 -14.32 -19.35 5.42
N ALA A 313 -13.75 -18.36 4.73
CA ALA A 313 -14.34 -17.73 3.56
C ALA A 313 -14.52 -18.72 2.40
N SER A 314 -13.51 -19.55 2.10
CA SER A 314 -13.58 -20.62 1.10
C SER A 314 -14.68 -21.63 1.44
N GLU A 315 -14.83 -22.02 2.70
CA GLU A 315 -15.93 -22.87 3.16
C GLU A 315 -17.29 -22.21 2.94
N ARG A 316 -17.41 -20.91 3.25
CA ARG A 316 -18.66 -20.16 3.03
C ARG A 316 -19.11 -20.18 1.57
N LEU A 317 -18.18 -19.91 0.65
CA LEU A 317 -18.44 -19.94 -0.80
C LEU A 317 -18.91 -21.33 -1.26
N GLN A 318 -18.15 -22.37 -0.91
CA GLN A 318 -18.46 -23.76 -1.31
C GLN A 318 -19.78 -24.25 -0.72
N ALA A 319 -20.09 -23.89 0.54
CA ALA A 319 -21.35 -24.25 1.20
C ALA A 319 -22.59 -23.65 0.50
N HIS A 320 -22.42 -22.59 -0.29
CA HIS A 320 -23.46 -21.95 -1.08
C HIS A 320 -23.33 -22.22 -2.59
N GLY A 321 -22.58 -23.26 -2.97
CA GLY A 321 -22.48 -23.72 -4.36
C GLY A 321 -21.63 -22.84 -5.28
N LYS A 322 -20.82 -21.91 -4.73
CA LYS A 322 -19.83 -21.16 -5.50
C LYS A 322 -18.57 -22.00 -5.72
N GLU A 323 -17.84 -21.68 -6.78
CA GLU A 323 -16.53 -22.28 -7.04
C GLU A 323 -15.56 -22.00 -5.88
N LYS A 324 -14.64 -22.95 -5.66
CA LYS A 324 -13.58 -22.79 -4.67
C LYS A 324 -12.68 -21.62 -5.09
N PRO A 325 -12.47 -20.60 -4.24
CA PRO A 325 -11.62 -19.47 -4.57
C PRO A 325 -10.16 -19.89 -4.71
N GLN A 326 -9.39 -19.10 -5.46
CA GLN A 326 -7.95 -19.22 -5.46
C GLN A 326 -7.39 -18.62 -4.16
N VAL A 327 -6.48 -19.34 -3.52
CA VAL A 327 -5.81 -18.91 -2.29
C VAL A 327 -4.31 -19.13 -2.46
N PHE A 328 -3.53 -18.04 -2.43
CA PHE A 328 -2.09 -18.10 -2.33
C PHE A 328 -1.68 -17.84 -0.89
N SER A 329 -1.05 -18.82 -0.26
CA SER A 329 -0.55 -18.72 1.10
C SER A 329 0.97 -18.73 1.07
N TYR A 330 1.58 -17.69 1.63
CA TYR A 330 3.03 -17.48 1.60
C TYR A 330 3.63 -17.75 2.98
N PRO A 331 4.40 -18.84 3.14
CA PRO A 331 5.15 -19.11 4.37
C PRO A 331 6.12 -17.97 4.69
N GLY A 332 6.16 -17.51 5.95
CA GLY A 332 7.06 -16.44 6.38
C GLY A 332 6.73 -15.05 5.81
N ALA A 333 5.55 -14.84 5.23
CA ALA A 333 5.04 -13.50 4.92
C ALA A 333 4.07 -13.05 6.01
N GLY A 334 4.15 -11.75 6.36
CA GLY A 334 3.39 -11.12 7.43
C GLY A 334 2.17 -10.36 6.92
N HIS A 335 1.68 -9.42 7.72
CA HIS A 335 0.45 -8.68 7.42
C HIS A 335 0.56 -7.72 6.22
N TYR A 336 1.66 -6.97 6.11
CA TYR A 336 1.84 -5.94 5.08
C TYR A 336 2.50 -6.47 3.81
N ILE A 337 1.76 -7.25 3.01
CA ILE A 337 2.21 -7.67 1.67
C ILE A 337 2.05 -6.48 0.70
N GLU A 338 3.06 -5.62 0.68
CA GLU A 338 3.17 -4.43 -0.18
C GLU A 338 3.58 -4.76 -1.62
N PRO A 339 3.57 -3.77 -2.54
CA PRO A 339 4.17 -3.94 -3.87
C PRO A 339 5.65 -4.39 -3.80
N PRO A 340 6.18 -4.97 -4.88
CA PRO A 340 7.52 -5.55 -4.89
C PRO A 340 8.61 -4.59 -4.38
N TYR A 341 9.54 -5.14 -3.61
CA TYR A 341 10.73 -4.47 -3.06
C TYR A 341 10.48 -3.43 -1.96
N PHE A 342 9.23 -3.22 -1.53
CA PHE A 342 8.97 -2.45 -0.32
C PHE A 342 9.61 -3.15 0.89
N PRO A 343 10.45 -2.45 1.68
CA PRO A 343 11.10 -3.05 2.84
C PRO A 343 10.05 -3.50 3.85
N MET A 344 10.19 -4.73 4.35
CA MET A 344 9.31 -5.23 5.41
C MET A 344 9.43 -4.36 6.66
N CYS A 345 8.28 -3.96 7.21
CA CYS A 345 8.15 -3.42 8.55
C CYS A 345 7.69 -4.53 9.52
N PRO A 346 8.57 -5.14 10.33
CA PRO A 346 8.19 -6.24 11.22
C PRO A 346 7.34 -5.76 12.41
N ALA A 347 7.48 -4.51 12.83
CA ALA A 347 6.73 -3.93 13.93
C ALA A 347 6.61 -2.40 13.78
N SER A 348 5.45 -1.86 14.12
CA SER A 348 5.21 -0.40 14.16
C SER A 348 4.06 -0.06 15.11
N LEU A 349 3.83 1.24 15.31
CA LEU A 349 2.72 1.73 16.13
C LEU A 349 1.38 1.37 15.47
N HIS A 350 0.59 0.54 16.15
CA HIS A 350 -0.77 0.25 15.71
C HIS A 350 -1.71 1.36 16.17
N LYS A 351 -2.35 2.08 15.25
CA LYS A 351 -3.20 3.26 15.55
C LYS A 351 -4.32 2.97 16.57
N LEU A 352 -5.03 1.84 16.44
CA LEU A 352 -6.12 1.48 17.37
C LEU A 352 -5.65 0.99 18.74
N VAL A 353 -4.58 0.18 18.79
CA VAL A 353 -4.02 -0.33 20.06
C VAL A 353 -3.18 0.75 20.77
N ASN A 354 -2.73 1.76 20.01
CA ASN A 354 -1.84 2.84 20.42
C ASN A 354 -0.53 2.35 21.08
N LYS A 355 -0.02 1.22 20.58
CA LYS A 355 1.21 0.57 21.02
C LYS A 355 1.91 -0.09 19.84
N THR A 356 3.21 -0.34 19.98
CA THR A 356 3.98 -1.09 18.98
C THR A 356 3.52 -2.54 18.95
N VAL A 357 3.09 -3.00 17.78
CA VAL A 357 2.67 -4.39 17.55
C VAL A 357 3.57 -5.05 16.52
N PHE A 358 3.63 -6.37 16.57
CA PHE A 358 4.32 -7.20 15.60
C PHE A 358 3.39 -7.54 14.43
N TRP A 359 3.87 -7.39 13.20
CA TRP A 359 3.12 -7.65 11.96
C TRP A 359 3.49 -8.98 11.32
N GLY A 360 4.61 -9.57 11.78
CA GLY A 360 5.15 -10.82 11.30
C GLY A 360 5.91 -10.73 9.97
N GLY A 361 6.42 -11.88 9.55
CA GLY A 361 7.20 -12.11 8.35
C GLY A 361 8.70 -12.27 8.60
N GLU A 362 9.34 -13.06 7.75
CA GLU A 362 10.79 -13.15 7.61
C GLU A 362 11.28 -12.41 6.35
N PHE A 363 12.28 -11.52 6.49
CA PHE A 363 12.70 -10.58 5.42
C PHE A 363 12.79 -11.19 4.02
N ARG A 364 13.44 -12.35 3.91
CA ARG A 364 13.65 -13.03 2.61
C ARG A 364 12.38 -13.69 2.09
N ALA A 365 11.58 -14.28 2.96
CA ALA A 365 10.36 -14.97 2.56
C ALA A 365 9.28 -13.95 2.15
N HIS A 366 9.14 -12.89 2.94
CA HIS A 366 8.19 -11.82 2.69
C HIS A 366 8.50 -11.03 1.41
N SER A 367 9.76 -10.66 1.17
CA SER A 367 10.13 -9.97 -0.09
C SER A 367 9.81 -10.80 -1.32
N LYS A 368 10.02 -12.13 -1.28
CA LYS A 368 9.60 -13.03 -2.35
C LYS A 368 8.08 -13.12 -2.48
N ALA A 369 7.37 -13.12 -1.36
CA ALA A 369 5.91 -13.14 -1.34
C ALA A 369 5.33 -11.87 -1.99
N GLN A 370 5.89 -10.68 -1.73
CA GLN A 370 5.47 -9.43 -2.39
C GLN A 370 5.65 -9.50 -3.92
N VAL A 371 6.78 -10.02 -4.39
CA VAL A 371 7.05 -10.19 -5.84
C VAL A 371 6.04 -11.15 -6.48
N ASP A 372 5.86 -12.35 -5.91
CA ASP A 372 4.93 -13.33 -6.46
C ASP A 372 3.47 -12.85 -6.37
N ALA A 373 3.07 -12.30 -5.23
CA ALA A 373 1.74 -11.73 -5.02
C ALA A 373 1.40 -10.68 -6.07
N TRP A 374 2.33 -9.77 -6.39
CA TRP A 374 2.14 -8.79 -7.47
C TRP A 374 1.84 -9.45 -8.81
N GLU A 375 2.61 -10.48 -9.19
CA GLU A 375 2.37 -11.23 -10.43
C GLU A 375 1.01 -11.94 -10.42
N GLN A 376 0.62 -12.55 -9.29
CA GLN A 376 -0.69 -13.20 -9.16
C GLN A 376 -1.84 -12.18 -9.30
N ILE A 377 -1.72 -11.00 -8.68
CA ILE A 377 -2.71 -9.92 -8.75
C ILE A 377 -2.90 -9.45 -10.19
N LEU A 378 -1.79 -9.15 -10.87
CA LEU A 378 -1.82 -8.72 -12.27
C LEU A 378 -2.46 -9.80 -13.16
N SER A 379 -2.01 -11.05 -13.02
CA SER A 379 -2.55 -12.19 -13.77
C SER A 379 -4.06 -12.36 -13.57
N PHE A 380 -4.52 -12.25 -12.32
CA PHE A 380 -5.93 -12.35 -11.96
C PHE A 380 -6.77 -11.24 -12.58
N PHE A 381 -6.33 -9.97 -12.48
CA PHE A 381 -7.07 -8.85 -13.07
C PHE A 381 -7.04 -8.86 -14.59
N TYR A 382 -5.92 -9.21 -15.23
CA TYR A 382 -5.89 -9.37 -16.68
C TYR A 382 -6.90 -10.41 -17.17
N LYS A 383 -6.96 -11.56 -16.48
CA LYS A 383 -7.90 -12.63 -16.80
C LYS A 383 -9.36 -12.20 -16.65
N HIS A 384 -9.71 -11.51 -15.58
CA HIS A 384 -11.10 -11.25 -15.22
C HIS A 384 -11.65 -9.89 -15.65
N LEU A 385 -10.77 -8.92 -15.95
CA LEU A 385 -11.16 -7.61 -16.46
C LEU A 385 -10.86 -7.43 -17.96
N GLY A 386 -10.37 -8.47 -18.64
CA GLY A 386 -10.14 -8.48 -20.09
C GLY A 386 -8.91 -7.69 -20.55
N GLY A 387 -7.88 -7.61 -19.70
CA GLY A 387 -6.60 -6.99 -20.07
C GLY A 387 -5.65 -7.99 -20.72
N THR A 388 -4.79 -7.52 -21.63
CA THR A 388 -3.80 -8.35 -22.32
C THR A 388 -2.52 -8.44 -21.47
N GLN A 389 -2.10 -9.65 -21.06
CA GLN A 389 -0.76 -9.86 -20.50
C GLN A 389 0.29 -9.56 -21.58
N ASN A 390 0.80 -8.33 -21.61
CA ASN A 390 1.99 -8.04 -22.39
C ASN A 390 3.21 -8.20 -21.48
N ARG A 391 3.83 -9.38 -21.51
CA ARG A 391 5.22 -9.53 -21.09
C ARG A 391 6.08 -8.68 -22.02
N VAL A 392 6.29 -7.41 -21.70
CA VAL A 392 7.46 -6.71 -22.20
C VAL A 392 8.61 -7.31 -21.43
N SER A 393 9.36 -8.20 -22.08
CA SER A 393 10.63 -8.67 -21.52
C SER A 393 11.48 -7.44 -21.22
N PRO A 394 12.03 -7.27 -20.01
CA PRO A 394 12.99 -6.20 -19.77
C PRO A 394 14.13 -6.43 -20.77
N LYS A 395 14.32 -5.51 -21.70
CA LYS A 395 15.58 -5.46 -22.43
C LYS A 395 16.60 -4.96 -21.42
N LEU A 396 17.40 -5.91 -20.93
CA LEU A 396 18.65 -5.66 -20.21
C LEU A 396 19.52 -4.67 -20.98
#